data_AF-A0A4R1R8I6-F1
#
_entry.id   AF-A0A4R1R8I6-F1
#
_cell.length_a   1.000
_cell.length_b   1.000
_cell.length_c   1.000
_cell.angle_alpha   90.00
_cell.angle_beta   90.00
_cell.angle_gamma   90.00
#
_symmetry.space_group_name_H-M   'P 1'
#
loop_
_entity.id
_entity.type
_entity.pdbx_description
1 polymer ?
#
loop_
_entity_poly.entity_id
_entity_poly.type
_entity_poly.pdbx_seq_one_letter_code
_entity_poly.pdbx_strand_id
1 'polypeptide(L)' 'MTEENHCYENALAERVNGILKDEFYLDQTFTNIAHAKRATKNAINLYNQIRLHLSLDFKTPNMVYKLTA' A
#
# COMPACT_ATOMS: atom_id res chain seq x y z
N MET A 1 24.28 -9.47 -13.51
CA MET A 1 22.99 -9.36 -14.22
C MET A 1 21.99 -8.81 -13.21
N THR A 2 22.09 -7.53 -12.90
CA THR A 2 21.14 -6.81 -12.04
C THR A 2 20.68 -5.65 -12.89
N GLU A 3 19.63 -5.90 -13.69
CA GLU A 3 19.03 -4.86 -14.49
C GLU A 3 18.24 -3.96 -13.54
N GLU A 4 18.78 -2.77 -13.30
CA GLU A 4 18.06 -1.66 -12.68
C GLU A 4 16.68 -1.55 -13.35
N ASN A 5 15.60 -1.67 -12.57
CA ASN A 5 14.17 -1.60 -12.98
C ASN A 5 13.37 -2.91 -13.13
N HIS A 6 13.75 -4.02 -12.49
CA HIS A 6 12.79 -5.10 -12.29
C HIS A 6 11.76 -4.75 -11.19
N CYS A 7 10.51 -4.47 -11.57
CA CYS A 7 9.43 -4.12 -10.64
C CYS A 7 9.16 -5.20 -9.57
N TYR A 8 9.46 -6.47 -9.89
CA TYR A 8 9.37 -7.61 -8.98
C TYR A 8 10.52 -7.71 -7.97
N GLU A 9 11.63 -6.98 -8.18
CA GLU A 9 12.77 -6.98 -7.26
C GLU A 9 12.66 -5.91 -6.17
N ASN A 10 11.65 -5.02 -6.25
CA ASN A 10 11.40 -4.06 -5.19
C ASN A 10 10.69 -4.74 -4.01
N ALA A 11 11.49 -5.38 -3.15
CA ALA A 11 11.01 -6.05 -1.94
C ALA A 11 10.15 -5.15 -1.03
N LEU A 12 10.39 -3.82 -1.05
CA LEU A 12 9.57 -2.86 -0.32
C LEU A 12 8.18 -2.71 -0.97
N ALA A 13 8.12 -2.60 -2.31
CA ALA A 13 6.86 -2.51 -3.04
C ALA A 13 6.04 -3.80 -2.90
N GLU A 14 6.67 -4.97 -3.00
CA GLU A 14 5.99 -6.26 -2.81
C GLU A 14 5.41 -6.40 -1.40
N ARG A 15 6.14 -5.95 -0.37
CA ARG A 15 5.61 -5.93 1.00
C ARG A 15 4.38 -5.05 1.14
N VAL A 16 4.40 -3.85 0.54
CA VAL A 16 3.23 -2.94 0.55
C VAL A 16 2.06 -3.55 -0.21
N ASN A 17 2.32 -4.13 -1.38
CA ASN A 17 1.30 -4.81 -2.19
C ASN A 17 0.68 -6.00 -1.45
N GLY A 18 1.48 -6.79 -0.73
CA GLY A 18 1.01 -7.88 0.11
C GLY A 18 0.06 -7.40 1.20
N ILE A 19 0.45 -6.37 1.95
CA ILE A 19 -0.43 -5.74 2.95
C ILE A 19 -1.74 -5.24 2.33
N LEU A 20 -1.65 -4.58 1.17
CA LEU A 20 -2.82 -4.06 0.46
C LEU A 20 -3.76 -5.18 0.00
N LYS A 21 -3.24 -6.34 -0.39
CA LYS A 21 -4.03 -7.51 -0.76
C LYS A 21 -4.65 -8.17 0.47
N ASP A 22 -3.85 -8.47 1.48
CA ASP A 22 -4.27 -9.25 2.66
C ASP A 22 -5.19 -8.46 3.60
N GLU A 23 -4.89 -7.20 3.88
CA GLU A 23 -5.64 -6.39 4.86
C GLU A 23 -6.81 -5.62 4.24
N PHE A 24 -6.74 -5.29 2.95
CA PHE A 24 -7.77 -4.50 2.25
C PHE A 24 -8.51 -5.29 1.17
N TYR A 25 -8.32 -6.61 1.12
CA TYR A 25 -9.02 -7.53 0.21
C TYR A 25 -8.90 -7.15 -1.27
N LEU A 26 -7.77 -6.56 -1.66
CA LEU A 26 -7.50 -6.18 -3.06
C LEU A 26 -7.14 -7.38 -3.94
N ASP A 27 -7.03 -8.58 -3.36
CA ASP A 27 -6.91 -9.87 -4.05
C ASP A 27 -8.26 -10.45 -4.52
N GLN A 28 -9.38 -9.86 -4.10
CA GLN A 28 -10.71 -10.30 -4.53
C GLN A 28 -10.99 -10.01 -6.00
N THR A 29 -11.87 -10.82 -6.59
CA THR A 29 -12.35 -10.59 -7.96
C THR A 29 -13.34 -9.43 -7.97
N PHE A 30 -12.97 -8.32 -8.61
CA PHE A 30 -13.86 -7.18 -8.79
C PHE A 30 -14.75 -7.39 -10.02
N THR A 31 -16.04 -7.07 -9.87
CA THR A 31 -17.02 -7.17 -10.97
C THR A 31 -16.76 -6.19 -12.11
N ASN A 32 -16.13 -5.04 -11.82
CA ASN A 32 -15.80 -4.04 -12.82
C ASN A 32 -14.53 -3.24 -12.46
N ILE A 33 -13.88 -2.68 -13.49
CA ILE A 33 -12.64 -1.90 -13.35
C ILE A 33 -12.86 -0.63 -12.51
N ALA A 34 -14.03 -0.02 -12.59
CA ALA A 34 -14.33 1.20 -11.84
C ALA A 34 -14.35 0.96 -10.31
N HIS A 35 -14.91 -0.17 -9.88
CA HIS A 35 -14.96 -0.62 -8.49
C HIS A 35 -13.57 -1.01 -8.02
N ALA A 36 -12.79 -1.74 -8.85
CA ALA A 36 -11.40 -2.04 -8.54
C ALA A 36 -10.61 -0.75 -8.30
N LYS A 37 -10.67 0.22 -9.22
CA LYS A 37 -10.00 1.52 -9.07
C LYS A 37 -10.42 2.27 -7.80
N ARG A 38 -11.72 2.29 -7.47
CA ARG A 38 -12.24 2.93 -6.26
C ARG A 38 -11.75 2.21 -5.00
N ALA A 39 -11.81 0.88 -4.97
CA ALA A 39 -11.34 0.07 -3.86
C ALA A 39 -9.84 0.28 -3.63
N THR A 40 -9.03 0.26 -4.69
CA THR A 40 -7.58 0.53 -4.62
C THR A 40 -7.30 1.92 -4.08
N LYS A 41 -8.00 2.96 -4.56
CA LYS A 41 -7.83 4.32 -4.06
C LYS A 41 -8.18 4.42 -2.56
N ASN A 42 -9.26 3.77 -2.14
CA ASN A 42 -9.67 3.75 -0.74
C ASN A 42 -8.66 3.00 0.13
N ALA A 43 -8.18 1.84 -0.32
CA ALA A 43 -7.16 1.07 0.40
C ALA A 43 -5.86 1.87 0.60
N ILE A 44 -5.39 2.57 -0.45
CA ILE A 44 -4.21 3.44 -0.37
C ILE A 44 -4.44 4.57 0.64
N ASN A 45 -5.62 5.21 0.63
CA ASN A 45 -5.94 6.25 1.60
C ASN A 45 -5.97 5.72 3.03
N LEU A 46 -6.58 4.56 3.26
CA LEU A 46 -6.63 3.92 4.57
C LEU A 46 -5.24 3.53 5.07
N TYR A 47 -4.40 2.95 4.20
CA TYR A 47 -3.01 2.63 4.51
C TYR A 47 -2.23 3.88 4.93
N ASN A 48 -2.38 4.98 4.20
CA ASN A 48 -1.63 6.21 4.48
C ASN A 48 -2.14 6.99 5.70
N GLN A 49 -3.45 6.99 5.95
CA GLN A 49 -4.07 7.89 6.93
C GLN A 49 -4.55 7.23 8.21
N ILE A 50 -4.88 5.93 8.18
CA ILE A 50 -5.55 5.24 9.29
C ILE A 50 -4.73 4.05 9.81
N ARG A 51 -4.09 3.30 8.93
CA ARG A 51 -3.29 2.13 9.33
C ARG A 51 -2.13 2.58 10.22
N LEU A 52 -2.09 2.02 11.43
CA LEU A 52 -1.01 2.25 12.38
C LEU A 52 0.13 1.27 12.10
N HIS A 53 1.35 1.78 12.00
CA HIS A 53 2.52 0.95 11.74
C HIS A 53 3.32 0.78 13.02
N LEU A 54 3.52 -0.46 13.47
CA LEU A 54 4.36 -0.76 14.63
C LEU A 54 5.78 -0.20 14.45
N SER A 55 6.34 -0.33 13.25
CA SER A 55 7.66 0.20 12.90
C SER A 55 7.75 1.73 12.90
N LEU A 56 6.62 2.43 12.98
CA LEU A 56 6.53 3.89 13.06
C LEU A 56 6.03 4.35 14.44
N ASP A 57 6.22 3.55 15.49
CA ASP A 57 5.70 3.83 16.85
C ASP A 57 4.19 4.06 16.87
N PHE A 58 3.43 3.23 16.15
CA PHE A 58 1.99 3.36 15.97
C PHE A 58 1.56 4.67 15.27
N LYS A 59 2.43 5.30 14.47
CA LYS A 59 2.06 6.44 13.63
C LYS A 59 1.61 5.96 12.24
N THR A 60 0.85 6.81 11.57
CA THR A 60 0.44 6.57 10.19
C THR A 60 1.51 7.12 9.23
N PRO A 61 1.64 6.54 8.02
CA PRO A 61 2.64 7.01 7.05
C PRO A 61 2.52 8.51 6.78
N ASN A 62 1.29 9.03 6.68
CA ASN A 62 1.05 10.45 6.46
C ASN A 62 1.48 11.33 7.65
N MET A 63 1.38 10.85 8.90
CA MET A 63 1.89 11.58 10.06
C MET A 63 3.42 11.69 10.00
N VAL A 64 4.11 10.61 9.67
CA VAL A 64 5.58 10.61 9.59
C VAL A 64 6.06 11.44 8.40
N TYR A 65 5.44 11.28 7.22
CA TYR A 65 5.86 11.98 6.02
C TYR A 65 5.58 13.49 6.09
N LYS A 66 4.43 13.92 6.62
CA LYS A 66 4.11 15.35 6.78
C LYS A 66 4.94 16.06 7.85
N LEU A 67 5.55 15.33 8.79
CA LEU A 67 6.48 15.90 9.77
C LEU A 67 7.89 16.11 9.17
N THR A 68 8.17 15.55 8.00
CA THR A 68 9.52 15.54 7.39
C THR A 68 9.60 16.41 6.12
N ALA A 69 8.52 17.11 5.73
CA ALA A 69 8.46 18.02 4.59
C ALA A 69 8.32 19.47 5.06
#